data_AF-A0A7C2R5H2-F1
#
_entry.id   AF-A0A7C2R5H2-F1
#
_cell.length_a   1.000
_cell.length_b   1.000
_cell.length_c   1.000
_cell.angle_alpha   90.00
_cell.angle_beta   90.00
_cell.angle_gamma   90.00
#
_symmetry.space_group_name_H-M   'P 1'
#
loop_
_entity.id
_entity.type
_entity.pdbx_description
1 polymer ?
#
loop_
_entity_poly.entity_id
_entity_poly.type
_entity_poly.pdbx_seq_one_letter_code
_entity_poly.pdbx_strand_id
1 'polypeptide(L)'
;MSERTDRSGRPMSPLGEWSPATVPEELRQQLRVREEVTRALLALDVATPARRVAAIPRLIELLQRYPHPLVYELLVQAYIDAGRCEDAKGVAFAAQQRRLAARHSPYPEIRAEATQLREWPLDEVERLCAERARRGGTP
;
A
#
# COMPACT_ATOMS: atom_id res chain seq x y z
N MET A 1 27.55 -31.04 16.95
CA MET A 1 26.32 -30.35 16.49
C MET A 1 25.52 -31.37 15.72
N SER A 2 24.36 -31.80 16.23
CA SER A 2 23.56 -32.84 15.56
C SER A 2 22.68 -32.21 14.49
N GLU A 3 22.87 -32.62 13.23
CA GLU A 3 22.02 -32.25 12.10
C GLU A 3 20.61 -32.80 12.32
N ARG A 4 19.59 -31.93 12.29
CA ARG A 4 18.18 -32.37 12.33
C ARG A 4 17.79 -32.85 10.94
N THR A 5 17.29 -34.07 10.85
CA THR A 5 16.75 -34.63 9.62
C THR A 5 15.22 -34.64 9.66
N ASP A 6 14.59 -34.56 8.49
CA ASP A 6 13.13 -34.65 8.36
C ASP A 6 12.66 -36.13 8.45
N ARG A 7 11.35 -36.37 8.26
CA ARG A 7 10.78 -37.73 8.27
C ARG A 7 11.26 -38.62 7.11
N SER A 8 11.92 -38.05 6.09
CA SER A 8 12.51 -38.78 4.97
C SER A 8 14.02 -39.02 5.13
N GLY A 9 14.62 -38.58 6.25
CA GLY A 9 16.05 -38.72 6.53
C GLY A 9 16.92 -37.71 5.78
N ARG A 10 16.34 -36.67 5.17
CA ARG A 10 17.08 -35.60 4.52
C ARG A 10 17.54 -34.57 5.56
N PRO A 11 18.75 -34.01 5.43
CA PRO A 11 19.19 -32.92 6.29
C PRO A 11 18.21 -31.75 6.13
N MET A 12 17.52 -31.38 7.20
CA MET A 12 16.68 -30.20 7.18
C MET A 12 17.59 -29.01 6.94
N SER A 13 17.26 -28.21 5.94
CA SER A 13 17.82 -26.87 5.82
C SER A 13 17.72 -26.17 7.19
N PRO A 14 18.75 -25.46 7.66
CA PRO A 14 18.69 -24.69 8.92
C PRO A 14 17.58 -23.62 8.91
N LEU A 15 16.97 -23.37 7.76
CA LEU A 15 15.84 -22.46 7.56
C LEU A 15 14.47 -23.17 7.53
N GLY A 16 14.40 -24.50 7.67
CA GLY A 16 13.19 -25.30 7.44
C GLY A 16 12.89 -25.47 5.95
N GLU A 17 12.22 -26.57 5.57
CA GLU A 17 11.74 -26.72 4.20
C GLU A 17 10.57 -25.76 3.98
N TRP A 18 10.71 -24.86 2.99
CA TRP A 18 9.58 -24.07 2.51
C TRP A 18 8.54 -25.04 1.92
N SER A 19 7.36 -25.10 2.54
CA SER A 19 6.21 -25.85 2.03
C SER A 19 4.98 -24.94 1.98
N PRO A 20 4.18 -24.95 0.90
CA PRO A 20 2.90 -24.24 0.85
C PRO A 20 1.95 -24.61 2.01
N ALA A 21 2.14 -25.78 2.64
CA ALA A 21 1.39 -26.22 3.80
C ALA A 21 1.71 -25.46 5.10
N THR A 22 2.79 -24.65 5.14
CA THR A 22 3.19 -23.89 6.33
C THR A 22 2.80 -22.41 6.30
N VAL A 23 2.19 -21.92 5.21
CA VAL A 23 1.72 -20.53 5.13
C VAL A 23 0.31 -20.42 5.73
N PRO A 24 0.10 -19.61 6.79
CA PRO A 24 -1.23 -19.41 7.38
C PRO A 24 -2.26 -18.99 6.33
N GLU A 25 -3.48 -19.53 6.41
CA GLU A 25 -4.56 -19.22 5.46
C GLU A 25 -4.86 -17.72 5.40
N GLU A 26 -4.82 -17.04 6.54
CA GLU A 26 -5.00 -15.59 6.62
C GLU A 26 -3.97 -14.84 5.75
N LEU A 27 -2.69 -15.20 5.86
CA LEU A 27 -1.64 -14.60 5.06
C LEU A 27 -1.83 -14.92 3.57
N ARG A 28 -2.18 -16.17 3.22
CA ARG A 28 -2.47 -16.54 1.83
C ARG A 28 -3.60 -15.70 1.24
N GLN A 29 -4.68 -15.51 1.99
CA GLN A 29 -5.79 -14.67 1.56
C GLN A 29 -5.38 -13.20 1.42
N GLN A 30 -4.61 -12.65 2.37
CA GLN A 30 -4.11 -11.27 2.27
C GLN A 30 -3.23 -11.07 1.03
N LEU A 31 -2.31 -11.99 0.74
CA LEU A 31 -1.43 -11.92 -0.42
C LEU A 31 -2.20 -12.04 -1.73
N ARG A 32 -3.23 -12.89 -1.78
CA ARG A 32 -4.13 -12.99 -2.94
C ARG A 32 -4.88 -11.68 -3.18
N VAL A 33 -5.53 -11.13 -2.16
CA VAL A 33 -6.28 -9.86 -2.31
C VAL A 33 -5.33 -8.71 -2.67
N ARG A 34 -4.12 -8.70 -2.11
CA ARG A 34 -3.07 -7.74 -2.49
C ARG A 34 -2.77 -7.82 -3.98
N GLU A 35 -2.54 -9.02 -4.52
CA GLU A 35 -2.26 -9.21 -5.94
C GLU A 35 -3.43 -8.77 -6.83
N GLU A 36 -4.67 -9.09 -6.45
CA GLU A 36 -5.87 -8.64 -7.15
C GLU A 36 -5.95 -7.10 -7.20
N VAL A 37 -5.66 -6.43 -6.08
CA VAL A 37 -5.62 -4.96 -6.02
C VAL A 37 -4.45 -4.40 -6.83
N THR A 38 -3.26 -5.00 -6.79
CA THR A 38 -2.12 -4.60 -7.61
C THR A 38 -2.46 -4.67 -9.10
N ARG A 39 -3.07 -5.77 -9.57
CA ARG A 39 -3.49 -5.89 -10.98
C ARG A 39 -4.52 -4.82 -11.36
N ALA A 40 -5.50 -4.57 -10.48
CA ALA A 40 -6.49 -3.53 -10.71
C ALA A 40 -5.88 -2.12 -10.75
N LEU A 41 -4.88 -1.84 -9.92
CA LEU A 41 -4.13 -0.58 -9.94
C LEU A 41 -3.36 -0.39 -11.24
N LEU A 42 -2.66 -1.44 -11.70
CA LEU A 42 -1.89 -1.37 -12.95
C LEU A 42 -2.76 -1.14 -14.19
N ALA A 43 -4.05 -1.49 -14.11
CA ALA A 43 -5.03 -1.23 -15.17
C ALA A 43 -5.64 0.18 -15.13
N LEU A 44 -5.39 0.98 -14.07
CA LEU A 44 -5.93 2.33 -13.97
C LEU A 44 -5.11 3.33 -14.79
N ASP A 45 -5.79 4.13 -15.60
CA ASP A 45 -5.19 5.31 -16.20
C ASP A 45 -5.14 6.45 -15.16
N VAL A 46 -3.94 6.75 -14.71
CA VAL A 46 -3.62 7.81 -13.73
C VAL A 46 -2.50 8.73 -14.23
N ALA A 47 -2.25 8.73 -15.55
CA ALA A 47 -1.11 9.42 -16.15
C ALA A 47 -1.21 10.95 -16.03
N THR A 48 -2.43 11.50 -15.98
CA THR A 48 -2.67 12.95 -15.92
C THR A 48 -3.42 13.34 -14.65
N PRO A 49 -3.33 14.62 -14.20
CA PRO A 49 -4.10 15.10 -13.07
C PRO A 49 -5.61 14.85 -13.21
N ALA A 50 -6.19 15.15 -14.38
CA ALA A 50 -7.62 14.94 -14.62
C ALA A 50 -8.01 13.45 -14.51
N ARG A 51 -7.17 12.54 -15.02
CA ARG A 51 -7.38 11.09 -14.92
C ARG A 51 -7.26 10.60 -13.48
N ARG A 52 -6.28 11.10 -12.72
CA ARG A 52 -6.17 10.81 -11.28
C ARG A 52 -7.41 11.23 -10.49
N VAL A 53 -7.91 12.44 -10.74
CA VAL A 53 -9.14 12.93 -10.10
C VAL A 53 -10.33 12.03 -10.44
N ALA A 54 -10.48 11.64 -11.71
CA ALA A 54 -11.55 10.73 -12.14
C ALA A 54 -11.42 9.32 -11.52
N ALA A 55 -10.21 8.88 -11.17
CA ALA A 55 -9.95 7.58 -10.57
C ALA A 55 -10.23 7.52 -9.06
N ILE A 56 -10.49 8.64 -8.37
CA ILE A 56 -10.71 8.69 -6.91
C ILE A 56 -11.72 7.63 -6.42
N PRO A 57 -12.93 7.48 -7.00
CA PRO A 57 -13.90 6.49 -6.50
C PRO A 57 -13.35 5.05 -6.55
N ARG A 58 -12.65 4.72 -7.63
CA ARG A 58 -12.06 3.39 -7.81
C ARG A 58 -10.87 3.17 -6.89
N LEU A 59 -10.05 4.19 -6.66
CA LEU A 59 -8.95 4.11 -5.69
C LEU A 59 -9.47 3.91 -4.26
N ILE A 60 -10.57 4.57 -3.86
CA ILE A 60 -11.21 4.35 -2.55
C ILE A 60 -11.69 2.90 -2.41
N GLU A 61 -12.37 2.36 -3.43
CA GLU A 61 -12.83 0.96 -3.43
C GLU A 61 -11.65 -0.01 -3.28
N LEU A 62 -10.56 0.21 -4.02
CA LEU A 62 -9.36 -0.62 -3.92
C LEU A 62 -8.73 -0.56 -2.53
N LEU A 63 -8.71 0.62 -1.90
CA LEU A 63 -8.19 0.79 -0.55
C LEU A 63 -9.01 0.03 0.50
N GLN A 64 -10.33 -0.01 0.33
CA GLN A 64 -11.24 -0.78 1.21
C GLN A 64 -11.04 -2.29 1.07
N ARG A 65 -10.67 -2.76 -0.13
CA ARG A 65 -10.34 -4.18 -0.36
C ARG A 65 -8.98 -4.56 0.21
N TYR A 66 -7.98 -3.71 0.00
CA TYR A 66 -6.65 -3.89 0.56
C TYR A 66 -5.96 -2.54 0.75
N PRO A 67 -5.41 -2.24 1.95
CA PRO A 67 -4.72 -0.98 2.23
C PRO A 67 -3.32 -0.97 1.59
N HIS A 68 -3.29 -0.95 0.26
CA HIS A 68 -2.10 -1.07 -0.57
C HIS A 68 -1.26 0.22 -0.55
N PRO A 69 0.08 0.15 -0.43
CA PRO A 69 0.94 1.34 -0.38
C PRO A 69 0.72 2.34 -1.51
N LEU A 70 0.72 1.85 -2.76
CA LEU A 70 0.51 2.70 -3.95
C LEU A 70 -0.88 3.35 -4.02
N VAL A 71 -1.93 2.74 -3.44
CA VAL A 71 -3.27 3.35 -3.46
C VAL A 71 -3.29 4.62 -2.61
N TYR A 72 -2.65 4.60 -1.43
CA TYR A 72 -2.52 5.78 -0.60
C TYR A 72 -1.80 6.91 -1.34
N GLU A 73 -0.68 6.61 -1.99
CA GLU A 73 0.09 7.61 -2.74
C GLU A 73 -0.74 8.26 -3.86
N LEU A 74 -1.41 7.43 -4.66
CA LEU A 74 -2.27 7.91 -5.75
C LEU A 74 -3.46 8.71 -5.24
N LEU A 75 -4.07 8.31 -4.11
CA LEU A 75 -5.19 9.06 -3.51
C LEU A 75 -4.76 10.42 -2.97
N VAL A 76 -3.60 10.52 -2.31
CA VAL A 76 -3.08 11.82 -1.85
C VAL A 76 -2.88 12.75 -3.05
N GLN A 77 -2.22 12.28 -4.11
CA GLN A 77 -2.01 13.07 -5.33
C GLN A 77 -3.33 13.45 -6.01
N ALA A 78 -4.27 12.51 -6.14
CA ALA A 78 -5.56 12.76 -6.77
C ALA A 78 -6.40 13.79 -5.99
N TYR A 79 -6.38 13.75 -4.66
CA TYR A 79 -7.06 14.75 -3.84
C TYR A 79 -6.40 16.13 -3.93
N ILE A 80 -5.07 16.20 -3.98
CA ILE A 80 -4.34 17.44 -4.26
C ILE A 80 -4.77 18.00 -5.63
N ASP A 81 -4.77 17.17 -6.68
CA ASP A 81 -5.15 17.59 -8.04
C ASP A 81 -6.60 18.12 -8.10
N ALA A 82 -7.49 17.54 -7.30
CA ALA A 82 -8.89 17.94 -7.13
C ALA A 82 -9.10 19.19 -6.25
N GLY A 83 -8.04 19.72 -5.63
CA GLY A 83 -8.14 20.83 -4.67
C GLY A 83 -8.76 20.43 -3.32
N ARG A 84 -8.89 19.13 -3.04
CA ARG A 84 -9.49 18.57 -1.83
C ARG A 84 -8.42 18.35 -0.75
N CYS A 85 -7.86 19.43 -0.22
CA CYS A 85 -6.66 19.34 0.63
C CYS A 85 -6.89 18.58 1.95
N GLU A 86 -8.03 18.77 2.60
CA GLU A 86 -8.33 18.09 3.87
C GLU A 86 -8.47 16.57 3.69
N ASP A 87 -9.04 16.13 2.56
CA ASP A 87 -9.08 14.70 2.20
C ASP A 87 -7.68 14.15 1.97
N ALA A 88 -6.80 14.91 1.29
CA ALA A 88 -5.40 14.51 1.09
C ALA A 88 -4.66 14.33 2.42
N LYS A 89 -4.85 15.23 3.39
CA LYS A 89 -4.30 15.10 4.75
C LYS A 89 -4.85 13.87 5.47
N GLY A 90 -6.15 13.61 5.34
CA GLY A 90 -6.79 12.42 5.90
C GLY A 90 -6.18 11.12 5.36
N VAL A 91 -5.94 11.03 4.05
CA VAL A 91 -5.28 9.87 3.43
C VAL A 91 -3.81 9.75 3.86
N ALA A 92 -3.08 10.87 3.94
CA ALA A 92 -1.69 10.88 4.41
C ALA A 92 -1.58 10.34 5.85
N PHE A 93 -2.47 10.78 6.75
CA PHE A 93 -2.55 10.24 8.10
C PHE A 93 -2.90 8.75 8.11
N ALA A 94 -3.88 8.31 7.31
CA ALA A 94 -4.25 6.91 7.21
C ALA A 94 -3.10 6.02 6.68
N ALA A 95 -2.29 6.53 5.74
CA ALA A 95 -1.10 5.84 5.25
C ALA A 95 -0.06 5.63 6.37
N GLN A 96 0.12 6.64 7.23
CA GLN A 96 1.00 6.53 8.40
C GLN A 96 0.48 5.50 9.41
N GLN A 97 -0.82 5.48 9.69
CA GLN A 97 -1.42 4.47 10.56
C GLN A 97 -1.25 3.05 9.98
N ARG A 98 -1.46 2.90 8.67
CA ARG A 98 -1.22 1.63 7.97
C ARG A 98 0.24 1.21 8.07
N ARG A 99 1.19 2.14 7.99
CA ARG A 99 2.63 1.86 8.12
C ARG A 99 2.97 1.33 9.50
N LEU A 100 2.41 1.92 10.55
CA LEU A 100 2.54 1.41 11.91
C LEU A 100 1.95 0.00 12.03
N ALA A 101 0.74 -0.23 11.51
CA ALA A 101 0.12 -1.55 11.52
C ALA A 101 0.96 -2.60 10.75
N ALA A 102 1.54 -2.22 9.60
CA ALA A 102 2.42 -3.07 8.82
C ALA A 102 3.64 -3.52 9.62
N ARG A 103 4.35 -2.59 10.29
CA ARG A 103 5.55 -2.88 11.09
C ARG A 103 5.32 -3.91 12.19
N HIS A 104 4.13 -3.90 12.79
CA HIS A 104 3.76 -4.81 13.87
C HIS A 104 3.09 -6.10 13.39
N SER A 105 2.99 -6.33 12.07
CA SER A 105 2.41 -7.56 11.55
C SER A 105 3.25 -8.78 11.94
N PRO A 106 2.63 -9.91 12.32
CA PRO A 106 3.35 -11.16 12.54
C PRO A 106 3.98 -11.68 11.25
N TYR A 107 3.45 -11.28 10.08
CA TYR A 107 3.88 -11.75 8.77
C TYR A 107 5.01 -10.88 8.19
N PRO A 108 6.21 -11.43 7.93
CA PRO A 108 7.32 -10.69 7.32
C PRO A 108 6.95 -10.01 5.99
N GLU A 109 6.11 -10.66 5.18
CA GLU A 109 5.64 -10.19 3.88
C GLU A 109 4.83 -8.90 3.99
N ILE A 110 4.06 -8.76 5.07
CA ILE A 110 3.27 -7.58 5.36
C ILE A 110 4.12 -6.51 6.04
N ARG A 111 5.10 -6.90 6.88
CA ARG A 111 6.07 -5.95 7.45
C ARG A 111 6.88 -5.24 6.39
N ALA A 112 7.27 -5.94 5.32
CA ALA A 112 8.02 -5.36 4.21
C ALA A 112 7.29 -4.16 3.57
N GLU A 113 5.96 -4.14 3.57
CA GLU A 113 5.17 -3.03 3.01
C GLU A 113 5.34 -1.72 3.76
N ALA A 114 5.76 -1.75 5.03
CA ALA A 114 6.06 -0.55 5.80
C ALA A 114 7.17 0.30 5.17
N THR A 115 8.03 -0.31 4.35
CA THR A 115 9.10 0.37 3.60
C THR A 115 8.59 0.98 2.30
N GLN A 116 7.50 0.46 1.74
CA GLN A 116 6.88 0.94 0.50
C GLN A 116 5.83 2.04 0.77
N LEU A 117 5.30 2.12 1.98
CA LEU A 117 4.44 3.20 2.42
C LEU A 117 5.26 4.48 2.55
N ARG A 118 5.13 5.35 1.54
CA ARG A 118 5.68 6.70 1.56
C ARG A 118 5.11 7.48 2.75
N GLU A 119 6.00 8.18 3.43
CA GLU A 119 5.63 9.17 4.43
C GLU A 119 5.21 10.46 3.74
N TRP A 120 4.08 11.01 4.17
CA TRP A 120 3.52 12.26 3.67
C TRP A 120 3.44 13.24 4.83
N PRO A 121 4.51 14.01 5.10
CA PRO A 121 4.48 15.09 6.08
C PRO A 121 3.33 16.05 5.76
N LEU A 122 2.60 16.51 6.78
CA LEU A 122 1.42 17.35 6.56
C LEU A 122 1.78 18.69 5.93
N ASP A 123 2.93 19.25 6.28
CA ASP A 123 3.51 20.45 5.66
C ASP A 123 3.84 20.24 4.17
N GLU A 124 4.28 19.04 3.78
CA GLU A 124 4.45 18.71 2.36
C GLU A 124 3.10 18.72 1.62
N VAL A 125 2.08 18.09 2.20
CA VAL A 125 0.73 18.05 1.61
C VAL A 125 0.16 19.47 1.47
N GLU A 126 0.30 20.30 2.50
CA GLU A 126 -0.14 21.70 2.49
C GLU A 126 0.59 22.53 1.44
N ARG A 127 1.91 22.37 1.34
CA ARG A 127 2.72 23.03 0.31
C ARG A 127 2.24 22.65 -1.09
N LEU A 128 1.99 21.37 -1.35
CA LEU A 128 1.52 20.89 -2.65
C LEU A 128 0.11 21.40 -2.97
N CYS A 129 -0.79 21.44 -1.99
CA CYS A 129 -2.11 22.06 -2.16
C CYS A 129 -1.99 23.55 -2.51
N ALA A 130 -1.13 24.30 -1.83
CA ALA A 130 -0.90 25.73 -2.10
C ALA A 130 -0.28 25.96 -3.49
N GLU A 131 0.65 25.12 -3.92
CA GLU A 131 1.18 25.13 -5.29
C GLU A 131 0.10 24.88 -6.33
N ARG A 132 -0.78 23.89 -6.10
CA ARG A 132 -1.89 23.59 -6.98
C ARG A 132 -2.91 24.73 -7.07
N ALA A 133 -3.22 25.37 -5.94
CA ALA A 133 -4.10 26.54 -5.90
C ALA A 133 -3.51 27.71 -6.71
N ARG A 134 -2.20 27.97 -6.59
CA ARG A 134 -1.50 28.99 -7.38
C ARG A 134 -1.52 28.70 -8.89
N ARG A 135 -1.39 27.43 -9.28
CA ARG A 135 -1.44 26.99 -10.69
C ARG A 135 -2.86 26.98 -11.27
N GLY A 136 -3.87 26.82 -10.42
CA GLY A 136 -5.29 26.84 -10.79
C GLY A 136 -5.92 28.24 -10.82
N GLY A 137 -5.13 29.31 -10.65
CA GLY A 137 -5.61 30.68 -10.71
C GLY A 137 -5.81 31.18 -12.14
N THR A 138 -6.87 30.74 -12.80
CA THR A 138 -7.70 31.58 -13.69
C THR A 138 -9.11 30.95 -13.71
N PRO A 139 -10.20 31.73 -13.55
CA PRO A 139 -11.54 31.24 -13.20
C PRO A 139 -12.18 30.29 -14.21
#